data_AF-A0A8T5F7N7-F1
#
_entry.id   AF-A0A8T5F7N7-F1
#
_cell.length_a   1.000
_cell.length_b   1.000
_cell.length_c   1.000
_cell.angle_alpha   90.00
_cell.angle_beta   90.00
_cell.angle_gamma   90.00
#
_symmetry.space_group_name_H-M   'P 1'
#
loop_
_entity.id
_entity.type
_entity.pdbx_description
1 polymer ?
#
loop_
_entity_poly.entity_id
_entity_poly.type
_entity_poly.pdbx_seq_one_letter_code
_entity_poly.pdbx_strand_id
1 'polypeptide(L)'
;MISFSKNKFLILGFVFIAVLLIPTNNAFADHAEVSIATVDESGFSQTCTESNGGQGCYVPLTATVDVGGVVTMTNTDPTGVHTFTSGTVNGFTP
;
A
#
# COMPACT_ATOMS: atom_id res chain seq x y z
N MET A 1 25.17 -46.94 -4.37
CA MET A 1 24.23 -46.82 -3.23
C MET A 1 24.91 -45.99 -2.14
N ILE A 2 24.47 -44.76 -1.91
CA ILE A 2 25.06 -43.89 -0.88
C ILE A 2 24.44 -44.27 0.46
N SER A 3 25.24 -44.83 1.38
CA SER A 3 24.79 -45.20 2.73
C SER A 3 24.94 -44.01 3.67
N PHE A 4 23.81 -43.46 4.14
CA PHE A 4 23.78 -42.42 5.17
C PHE A 4 23.65 -43.08 6.54
N SER A 5 24.59 -42.82 7.45
CA SER A 5 24.47 -43.27 8.83
C SER A 5 23.34 -42.51 9.53
N LYS A 6 22.68 -43.15 10.51
CA LYS A 6 21.54 -42.57 11.26
C LYS A 6 21.84 -41.16 11.78
N ASN A 7 23.06 -40.90 12.25
CA ASN A 7 23.48 -39.59 12.73
C ASN A 7 23.51 -38.53 11.62
N LYS A 8 23.92 -38.89 10.39
CA LYS A 8 23.91 -37.98 9.23
C LYS A 8 22.50 -37.64 8.79
N PHE A 9 21.58 -38.61 8.88
CA PHE A 9 20.16 -38.38 8.57
C PHE A 9 19.51 -37.43 9.59
N LEU A 10 19.84 -37.60 10.87
CA LEU A 10 19.34 -36.78 11.96
C LEU A 10 19.86 -35.33 11.87
N ILE A 11 21.14 -35.15 11.55
CA ILE A 11 21.73 -33.82 11.32
C ILE A 11 21.08 -33.13 10.12
N LEU A 12 20.87 -33.85 9.01
CA LEU A 12 20.24 -33.28 7.81
C LEU A 12 18.80 -32.83 8.09
N GLY A 13 18.06 -33.62 8.88
CA GLY A 13 16.70 -33.26 9.32
C GLY A 13 16.68 -31.98 10.17
N PHE A 14 17.60 -31.85 11.13
CA PHE A 14 17.71 -30.62 11.93
C PHE A 14 18.09 -29.40 11.10
N VAL A 15 18.97 -29.55 10.11
CA VAL A 15 19.34 -28.46 9.19
C VAL A 15 18.13 -28.03 8.35
N PHE A 16 17.35 -28.96 7.82
CA PHE A 16 16.14 -28.64 7.05
C PHE A 16 15.09 -27.90 7.89
N ILE A 17 14.84 -28.35 9.11
CA ILE A 17 13.92 -27.68 10.03
C ILE A 17 14.42 -26.28 10.39
N ALA A 18 15.73 -26.14 10.66
CA ALA A 18 16.32 -24.83 10.96
C ALA A 18 16.19 -23.85 9.78
N VAL A 19 16.30 -24.32 8.53
CA VAL A 19 16.12 -23.49 7.33
C VAL A 19 14.67 -23.06 7.14
N LEU A 20 13.71 -23.93 7.42
CA LEU A 20 12.27 -23.60 7.35
C LEU A 20 11.80 -22.64 8.44
N LEU A 21 12.53 -22.53 9.54
CA LEU A 21 12.27 -21.60 10.64
C LEU A 21 12.91 -20.22 10.43
N ILE A 22 13.64 -20.00 9.32
CA ILE A 22 14.19 -18.68 9.00
C ILE A 22 13.03 -17.78 8.57
N PRO A 23 12.75 -16.66 9.27
CA PRO A 23 11.75 -15.71 8.82
C PRO A 23 12.17 -15.15 7.45
N THR A 24 11.31 -15.33 6.44
CA THR A 24 11.52 -14.72 5.13
C THR A 24 11.34 -13.22 5.26
N ASN A 25 12.27 -12.44 4.70
CA ASN A 25 12.17 -10.99 4.74
C ASN A 25 11.04 -10.54 3.79
N ASN A 26 10.02 -9.86 4.32
CA ASN A 26 8.84 -9.38 3.55
C ASN A 26 9.16 -8.17 2.66
N ALA A 27 10.44 -7.91 2.36
CA ALA A 27 10.89 -6.72 1.63
C ALA A 27 10.30 -6.57 0.21
N PHE A 28 9.72 -7.63 -0.37
CA PHE A 28 8.97 -7.59 -1.64
C PHE A 28 7.44 -7.54 -1.47
N ALA A 29 6.94 -7.70 -0.23
CA ALA A 29 5.54 -7.49 0.14
C ALA A 29 5.32 -6.10 0.76
N ASP A 30 6.39 -5.35 1.05
CA ASP A 30 6.32 -3.96 1.48
C ASP A 30 6.25 -3.07 0.25
N HIS A 31 5.05 -2.96 -0.31
CA HIS A 31 4.77 -2.04 -1.41
C HIS A 31 4.59 -0.65 -0.82
N ALA A 32 5.13 0.40 -1.46
CA ALA A 32 4.84 1.76 -1.04
C ALA A 32 3.31 1.99 -1.08
N GLU A 33 2.72 2.27 0.08
CA GLU A 33 1.30 2.52 0.21
C GLU A 33 1.02 4.03 0.26
N VAL A 34 0.07 4.48 -0.54
CA VAL A 34 -0.45 5.84 -0.53
C VAL A 34 -1.92 5.78 -0.13
N SER A 35 -2.31 6.59 0.85
CA SER A 35 -3.70 6.78 1.22
C SER A 35 -4.20 8.13 0.73
N ILE A 36 -5.38 8.15 0.11
CA ILE A 36 -6.12 9.35 -0.26
C ILE A 36 -7.46 9.31 0.47
N ALA A 37 -7.74 10.35 1.24
CA ALA A 37 -8.94 10.48 2.06
C ALA A 37 -9.74 11.74 1.67
N THR A 38 -11.04 11.75 1.96
CA THR A 38 -11.90 12.93 1.75
C THR A 38 -11.94 13.79 3.01
N VAL A 39 -12.07 15.10 2.83
CA VAL A 39 -12.18 16.04 3.95
C VAL A 39 -13.63 16.05 4.47
N ASP A 40 -13.83 16.26 5.76
CA ASP A 40 -15.18 16.42 6.33
C ASP A 40 -15.99 17.50 5.59
N GLU A 41 -17.27 17.21 5.37
CA GLU A 41 -18.22 18.09 4.66
C GLU A 41 -17.89 18.38 3.18
N SER A 42 -16.89 17.69 2.61
CA SER A 42 -16.49 17.87 1.21
C SER A 42 -17.51 17.36 0.20
N GLY A 43 -18.44 16.50 0.62
CA GLY A 43 -19.53 16.04 -0.23
C GLY A 43 -20.64 17.07 -0.46
N PHE A 44 -20.64 18.18 0.29
CA PHE A 44 -21.62 19.26 0.12
C PHE A 44 -21.12 20.42 -0.76
N SER A 45 -19.82 20.72 -0.72
CA SER A 45 -19.26 21.92 -1.34
C SER A 45 -17.77 21.80 -1.56
N GLN A 46 -17.27 22.41 -2.65
CA GLN A 46 -15.84 22.53 -2.94
C GLN A 46 -15.10 23.52 -2.01
N THR A 47 -15.82 24.24 -1.14
CA THR A 47 -15.25 25.12 -0.12
C THR A 47 -14.40 24.36 0.91
N CYS A 48 -14.48 23.02 0.94
CA CYS A 48 -13.57 22.18 1.69
C CYS A 48 -12.10 22.53 1.44
N THR A 49 -11.72 22.93 0.21
CA THR A 49 -10.33 23.30 -0.10
C THR A 49 -9.85 24.49 0.72
N GLU A 50 -10.66 25.56 0.80
CA GLU A 50 -10.32 26.75 1.57
C GLU A 50 -10.30 26.44 3.07
N SER A 51 -11.30 25.68 3.55
CA SER A 51 -11.37 25.25 4.96
C SER A 51 -10.24 24.32 5.38
N ASN A 52 -9.70 23.56 4.42
CA ASN A 52 -8.54 22.67 4.60
C ASN A 52 -7.22 23.38 4.27
N GLY A 53 -7.15 24.71 4.42
CA GLY A 53 -5.91 25.48 4.25
C GLY A 53 -5.32 25.43 2.83
N GLY A 54 -6.15 25.19 1.81
CA GLY A 54 -5.74 25.11 0.42
C GLY A 54 -5.20 23.73 0.00
N GLN A 55 -5.28 22.71 0.85
CA GLN A 55 -4.74 21.37 0.55
C GLN A 55 -5.71 20.49 -0.27
N GLY A 56 -6.81 21.07 -0.76
CA GLY A 56 -7.84 20.36 -1.51
C GLY A 56 -8.89 19.68 -0.64
N CYS A 57 -9.80 18.95 -1.29
CA CYS A 57 -10.87 18.19 -0.64
C CYS A 57 -10.60 16.68 -0.61
N TYR A 58 -9.54 16.27 -1.31
CA TYR A 58 -8.96 14.94 -1.27
C TYR A 58 -7.52 15.11 -0.81
N VAL A 59 -7.14 14.45 0.28
CA VAL A 59 -5.85 14.66 0.92
C VAL A 59 -5.05 13.35 0.88
N PRO A 60 -3.81 13.36 0.36
CA PRO A 60 -3.13 14.52 -0.23
C PRO A 60 -3.72 14.91 -1.61
N LEU A 61 -3.63 16.18 -1.98
CA LEU A 61 -4.05 16.68 -3.31
C LEU A 61 -3.25 16.05 -4.45
N THR A 62 -1.96 15.84 -4.22
CA THR A 62 -1.03 15.19 -5.13
C THR A 62 -0.32 14.08 -4.40
N ALA A 63 -0.35 12.88 -4.95
CA ALA A 63 0.41 11.75 -4.46
C ALA A 63 1.34 11.21 -5.54
N THR A 64 2.57 10.90 -5.15
CA THR A 64 3.51 10.13 -5.97
C THR A 64 3.43 8.68 -5.53
N VAL A 65 3.28 7.78 -6.49
CA VAL A 65 3.15 6.34 -6.24
C VAL A 65 4.28 5.65 -6.99
N ASP A 66 5.07 4.86 -6.28
CA ASP A 66 6.13 4.08 -6.88
C ASP A 66 5.58 2.95 -7.76
N VAL A 67 6.39 2.49 -8.71
CA VAL A 67 6.00 1.38 -9.59
C VAL A 67 5.72 0.13 -8.75
N GLY A 68 4.50 -0.41 -8.87
CA GLY A 68 4.04 -1.54 -8.08
C GLY A 68 3.50 -1.17 -6.68
N GLY A 69 3.43 0.11 -6.34
CA GLY A 69 2.81 0.62 -5.12
C GLY A 69 1.28 0.48 -5.13
N VAL A 70 0.69 0.62 -3.95
CA VAL A 70 -0.76 0.49 -3.73
C VAL A 70 -1.35 1.84 -3.36
N VAL A 71 -2.47 2.21 -3.99
CA VAL A 71 -3.23 3.40 -3.64
C VAL A 71 -4.55 3.00 -3.00
N THR A 72 -4.75 3.42 -1.75
CA THR A 72 -6.00 3.20 -1.01
C THR A 72 -6.78 4.51 -0.95
N MET A 73 -7.93 4.53 -1.62
CA MET A 73 -8.83 5.68 -1.66
C MET A 73 -10.01 5.42 -0.73
N THR A 74 -10.22 6.28 0.26
CA THR A 74 -11.27 6.12 1.27
C THR A 74 -12.14 7.36 1.33
N ASN A 75 -13.46 7.18 1.25
CA ASN A 75 -14.38 8.23 1.63
C ASN A 75 -14.48 8.27 3.16
N THR A 76 -13.80 9.22 3.78
CA THR A 76 -13.80 9.47 5.23
C THR A 76 -14.83 10.51 5.64
N ASP A 77 -15.33 11.32 4.71
CA ASP A 77 -16.43 12.27 4.93
C ASP A 77 -17.73 11.52 5.27
N PRO A 78 -18.27 11.67 6.50
CA PRO A 78 -19.50 10.99 6.90
C PRO A 78 -20.76 11.63 6.30
N THR A 79 -20.62 12.78 5.65
CA THR A 79 -21.75 13.64 5.30
C THR A 79 -22.16 13.56 3.83
N GLY A 80 -21.30 13.03 2.97
CA GLY A 80 -21.57 12.99 1.55
C GLY A 80 -20.92 11.84 0.80
N VAL A 81 -21.23 11.78 -0.50
CA VAL A 81 -20.76 10.73 -1.40
C VAL A 81 -19.63 11.25 -2.28
N HIS A 82 -18.60 10.43 -2.44
CA HIS A 82 -17.42 10.76 -3.23
C HIS A 82 -17.18 9.70 -4.30
N THR A 83 -16.67 10.17 -5.44
CA THR A 83 -16.24 9.31 -6.54
C THR A 83 -14.76 9.53 -6.78
N PHE A 84 -14.02 8.44 -6.90
CA PHE A 84 -12.62 8.46 -7.28
C PHE A 84 -12.47 7.96 -8.72
N THR A 85 -11.82 8.75 -9.57
CA THR A 85 -11.66 8.44 -10.99
C THR A 85 -10.20 8.50 -11.38
N SER A 86 -9.71 7.47 -12.07
CA SER A 86 -8.37 7.41 -12.63
C SER A 86 -8.37 7.56 -14.15
N GLY A 87 -7.37 8.23 -14.70
CA GLY A 87 -7.15 8.33 -16.14
C GLY A 87 -5.94 9.18 -16.47
N THR A 88 -5.52 9.17 -17.73
CA THR A 88 -4.48 10.08 -18.23
C THR A 88 -5.15 11.27 -18.89
N VAL A 89 -4.80 12.48 -18.48
CA VAL A 89 -5.18 13.69 -19.22
C VAL A 89 -4.17 13.86 -20.35
N ASN A 90 -4.57 13.56 -21.59
CA ASN A 90 -3.72 13.86 -22.75
C ASN A 90 -3.47 15.38 -22.82
N GLY A 91 -2.21 15.78 -22.75
CA GLY A 91 -1.79 17.19 -22.82
C GLY A 91 -1.66 17.92 -21.48
N PHE A 92 -1.69 17.23 -20.34
CA PHE A 92 -1.37 17.83 -19.05
C PHE A 92 0.10 17.61 -18.72
N THR A 93 0.89 18.67 -18.82
CA THR A 93 2.22 18.78 -18.22
C THR A 93 2.07 19.58 -16.92
N PRO A 94 2.39 19.00 -15.74
CA PRO A 94 2.33 19.72 -14.48
C PRO A 94 3.27 20.93 -14.44
#